data_AF-A0A9P7BMG0-F1
#
_entry.id   AF-A0A9P7BMG0-F1
#
_cell.length_a   1.000
_cell.length_b   1.000
_cell.length_c   1.000
_cell.angle_alpha   90.00
_cell.angle_beta   90.00
_cell.angle_gamma   90.00
#
_symmetry.space_group_name_H-M   'P 1'
#
loop_
_entity.id
_entity.type
_entity.pdbx_description
1 polymer ?
#
loop_
_entity_poly.entity_id
_entity_poly.type
_entity_poly.pdbx_seq_one_letter_code
_entity_poly.pdbx_strand_id
1 'polypeptide(L)'
;MTSCIVAGYTVSNITPLNLTIEEAIEKSKRTTSFLTHMLGMMEPQQIKSNETAKDAYEECRQLKEYLSEQLWSVIDHEGVSSIQSALDDLMKAIVKYEMINDIVEGEWEFIDASSLLVNNTPSLLT
;
A
#
# COMPACT_ATOMS: atom_id res chain seq x y z
N MET A 1 10.02 -24.89 -12.76
CA MET A 1 10.22 -23.66 -11.97
C MET A 1 11.68 -23.28 -12.12
N THR A 2 11.97 -22.30 -12.97
CA THR A 2 13.34 -21.92 -13.37
C THR A 2 13.54 -20.46 -12.97
N SER A 3 14.32 -20.23 -11.93
CA SER A 3 14.86 -18.92 -11.57
C SER A 3 15.96 -18.54 -12.56
N CYS A 4 15.91 -17.33 -13.09
CA CYS A 4 16.96 -16.77 -13.95
C CYS A 4 17.88 -15.90 -13.09
N ILE A 5 19.19 -16.09 -13.24
CA ILE A 5 20.20 -15.25 -12.58
C ILE A 5 20.60 -14.16 -13.56
N VAL A 6 20.34 -12.89 -13.21
CA VAL A 6 20.86 -11.73 -13.92
C VAL A 6 21.76 -10.95 -12.96
N ALA A 7 23.00 -10.69 -13.38
CA ALA A 7 23.99 -9.92 -12.62
C ALA A 7 24.24 -10.37 -11.16
N GLY A 8 24.10 -11.67 -10.86
CA GLY A 8 24.39 -12.23 -9.54
C GLY A 8 23.27 -12.10 -8.50
N TYR A 9 22.12 -11.52 -8.86
CA TYR A 9 20.95 -11.45 -8.00
C TYR A 9 19.95 -12.55 -8.39
N THR A 10 19.45 -13.26 -7.38
CA THR A 10 18.41 -14.28 -7.57
C THR A 10 17.06 -13.58 -7.61
N VAL A 11 16.48 -13.45 -8.80
CA VAL A 11 15.11 -12.96 -8.96
C VAL A 11 14.18 -14.11 -8.57
N SER A 12 13.58 -14.00 -7.40
CA SER A 12 12.56 -14.94 -6.94
C SER A 12 11.31 -14.74 -7.78
N ASN A 13 10.83 -15.86 -8.35
CA ASN A 13 9.70 -15.95 -9.25
C ASN A 13 8.41 -15.45 -8.57
N ILE A 14 8.15 -14.15 -8.62
CA ILE A 14 6.84 -13.60 -8.31
C ILE A 14 5.86 -14.24 -9.29
N THR A 15 4.71 -14.71 -8.79
CA THR A 15 3.66 -15.30 -9.61
C THR A 15 3.43 -14.40 -10.83
N PRO A 16 3.76 -14.83 -12.06
CA PRO A 16 3.71 -13.93 -13.19
C PRO A 16 2.25 -13.54 -13.39
N LEU A 17 1.95 -12.27 -13.09
CA LEU A 17 0.77 -11.62 -13.64
C LEU A 17 0.90 -11.82 -15.15
N ASN A 18 0.08 -12.68 -15.73
CA ASN A 18 -0.06 -12.84 -17.19
C ASN A 18 -0.78 -11.60 -17.74
N LEU A 19 -0.15 -10.44 -17.55
CA LEU A 19 -0.59 -9.14 -18.03
C LEU A 19 0.50 -8.64 -18.98
N THR A 20 0.08 -7.99 -20.03
CA THR A 20 0.96 -7.14 -20.83
C THR A 20 1.30 -5.87 -20.05
N ILE A 21 2.36 -5.17 -20.46
CA ILE A 21 2.76 -3.88 -19.84
C ILE A 21 1.62 -2.87 -19.91
N GLU A 22 0.92 -2.79 -21.04
CA GLU A 22 -0.23 -1.89 -21.23
C GLU A 22 -1.38 -2.22 -20.28
N GLU A 23 -1.73 -3.50 -20.14
CA GLU A 23 -2.76 -3.95 -19.20
C GLU A 23 -2.36 -3.66 -17.75
N ALA A 24 -1.08 -3.86 -17.40
CA ALA A 24 -0.58 -3.55 -16.06
C ALA A 24 -0.64 -2.04 -15.75
N ILE A 25 -0.36 -1.18 -16.75
CA ILE A 25 -0.48 0.28 -16.62
C ILE A 25 -1.94 0.72 -16.53
N GLU A 26 -2.85 0.13 -17.32
CA GLU A 26 -4.27 0.47 -17.22
C GLU A 26 -4.85 0.02 -15.87
N LYS A 27 -4.47 -1.19 -15.44
CA LYS A 27 -4.87 -1.75 -14.17
C LYS A 27 -4.33 -0.93 -13.00
N SER A 28 -3.06 -0.50 -13.05
CA SER A 28 -2.49 0.35 -12.00
C SER A 28 -3.23 1.67 -11.88
N LYS A 29 -3.56 2.35 -12.99
CA LYS A 29 -4.37 3.58 -12.95
C LYS A 29 -5.72 3.36 -12.31
N ARG A 30 -6.42 2.27 -12.66
CA ARG A 30 -7.73 1.92 -12.11
C ARG A 30 -7.66 1.63 -10.60
N THR A 31 -6.75 0.74 -10.18
CA THR A 31 -6.62 0.35 -8.77
C THR A 31 -6.14 1.52 -7.92
N THR A 32 -5.19 2.33 -8.41
CA THR A 32 -4.71 3.54 -7.73
C THR A 32 -5.83 4.56 -7.53
N SER A 33 -6.62 4.82 -8.58
CA SER A 33 -7.76 5.73 -8.50
C SER A 33 -8.81 5.23 -7.51
N PHE A 34 -9.09 3.93 -7.53
CA PHE A 34 -10.05 3.31 -6.61
C PHE A 34 -9.59 3.43 -5.15
N LEU A 35 -8.34 3.04 -4.86
CA LEU A 35 -7.75 3.14 -3.53
C LEU A 35 -7.74 4.60 -3.04
N THR A 36 -7.28 5.53 -3.89
CA THR A 36 -7.21 6.96 -3.53
C THR A 36 -8.59 7.54 -3.21
N HIS A 37 -9.62 7.13 -3.97
CA HIS A 37 -11.00 7.57 -3.73
C HIS A 37 -11.54 7.00 -2.42
N MET A 38 -11.33 5.70 -2.16
CA MET A 38 -11.71 5.09 -0.88
C MET A 38 -11.04 5.78 0.31
N LEU A 39 -9.73 6.05 0.22
CA LEU A 39 -8.97 6.76 1.25
C LEU A 39 -9.44 8.21 1.47
N GLY A 40 -10.13 8.81 0.50
CA GLY A 40 -10.71 10.15 0.62
C GLY A 40 -12.13 10.16 1.19
N MET A 41 -12.85 9.04 1.09
CA MET A 41 -14.27 8.92 1.47
C MET A 41 -14.48 8.29 2.85
N MET A 42 -13.47 7.61 3.39
CA MET A 42 -13.55 6.87 4.64
C MET A 42 -12.70 7.53 5.73
N GLU A 43 -13.13 7.40 6.98
CA GLU A 43 -12.30 7.80 8.11
C GLU A 43 -11.12 6.82 8.30
N PRO A 44 -9.95 7.30 8.78
CA PRO A 44 -8.78 6.47 9.03
C PRO A 44 -9.06 5.15 9.78
N GLN A 45 -9.90 5.22 10.82
CA GLN A 45 -10.27 4.05 11.64
C GLN A 45 -11.05 3.00 10.82
N GLN A 46 -11.91 3.45 9.90
CA GLN A 46 -12.68 2.57 9.04
C GLN A 46 -11.79 1.90 7.97
N ILE A 47 -10.82 2.65 7.45
CA ILE A 47 -9.85 2.17 6.45
C ILE A 47 -9.05 0.98 6.99
N LYS A 48 -8.62 1.02 8.25
CA LYS A 48 -7.87 -0.07 8.89
C LYS A 48 -8.65 -1.38 8.95
N SER A 49 -9.96 -1.29 9.20
CA SER A 49 -10.86 -2.46 9.26
C SER A 49 -11.41 -2.89 7.89
N ASN A 50 -11.10 -2.16 6.82
CA ASN A 50 -11.70 -2.38 5.51
C ASN A 50 -10.87 -3.36 4.68
N GLU A 51 -11.39 -4.58 4.50
CA GLU A 51 -10.75 -5.62 3.69
C GLU A 51 -10.58 -5.18 2.23
N THR A 52 -11.57 -4.51 1.64
CA THR A 52 -11.48 -3.99 0.27
C THR A 52 -10.37 -2.95 0.09
N ALA A 53 -10.14 -2.11 1.11
CA ALA A 53 -9.04 -1.14 1.10
C ALA A 53 -7.68 -1.85 1.13
N LYS A 54 -7.59 -2.90 1.96
CA LYS A 54 -6.39 -3.72 2.10
C LYS A 54 -6.09 -4.52 0.82
N ASP A 55 -7.11 -5.09 0.20
CA ASP A 55 -6.99 -5.82 -1.07
C ASP A 55 -6.52 -4.89 -2.20
N ALA A 56 -7.10 -3.68 -2.29
CA ALA A 56 -6.67 -2.68 -3.26
C ALA A 56 -5.24 -2.17 -3.00
N TYR A 57 -4.83 -2.04 -1.74
CA TYR A 57 -3.46 -1.74 -1.36
C TYR A 57 -2.48 -2.84 -1.80
N GLU A 58 -2.80 -4.11 -1.52
CA GLU A 58 -1.95 -5.24 -1.89
C GLU A 58 -1.86 -5.39 -3.42
N GLU A 59 -2.96 -5.15 -4.14
CA GLU A 59 -2.96 -5.14 -5.61
C GLU A 59 -2.08 -4.00 -6.17
N CYS A 60 -2.14 -2.79 -5.59
CA CYS A 60 -1.22 -1.71 -5.94
C CYS A 60 0.25 -2.13 -5.71
N ARG A 61 0.54 -2.83 -4.61
CA ARG A 61 1.88 -3.29 -4.26
C ARG A 61 2.41 -4.32 -5.27
N GLN A 62 1.59 -5.29 -5.65
CA GLN A 62 1.92 -6.28 -6.68
C GLN A 62 2.16 -5.64 -8.05
N LEU A 63 1.31 -4.69 -8.44
CA LEU A 63 1.48 -3.95 -9.70
C LEU A 63 2.76 -3.10 -9.69
N LYS A 64 3.13 -2.51 -8.56
CA LYS A 64 4.38 -1.76 -8.41
C LYS A 64 5.58 -2.66 -8.62
N GLU A 65 5.60 -3.83 -7.99
CA GLU A 65 6.70 -4.80 -8.15
C GLU A 65 6.81 -5.26 -9.60
N TYR A 66 5.69 -5.68 -10.20
CA TYR A 66 5.65 -6.11 -11.59
C TYR A 66 6.14 -5.02 -12.56
N LEU A 67 5.61 -3.79 -12.46
CA LEU A 67 6.02 -2.68 -13.33
C LEU A 67 7.49 -2.28 -13.11
N SER A 68 8.00 -2.40 -11.88
CA SER A 68 9.42 -2.15 -11.59
C SER A 68 10.33 -3.18 -12.26
N GLU A 69 9.92 -4.45 -12.30
CA GLU A 69 10.65 -5.48 -13.05
C GLU A 69 10.59 -5.23 -14.56
N GLN A 70 9.42 -4.84 -15.08
CA GLN A 70 9.26 -4.52 -16.49
C GLN A 70 10.11 -3.30 -16.91
N LEU A 71 10.34 -2.33 -16.02
CA LEU A 71 11.23 -1.19 -16.28
C LEU A 71 12.64 -1.63 -16.71
N TRP A 72 13.14 -2.74 -16.15
CA TRP A 72 14.44 -3.30 -16.52
C TRP A 72 14.43 -4.05 -17.86
N SER A 73 13.25 -4.45 -18.33
CA SER A 73 13.06 -5.23 -19.56
C SER A 73 12.68 -4.37 -20.77
N VAL A 74 12.17 -3.15 -20.57
CA VAL A 74 11.76 -2.26 -21.66
C VAL A 74 12.98 -1.54 -22.25
N ILE A 75 13.09 -1.59 -23.58
CA ILE A 75 14.17 -0.94 -24.35
C ILE A 75 13.71 0.41 -24.93
N ASP A 76 12.40 0.64 -25.02
CA ASP A 76 11.81 1.86 -25.60
C ASP A 76 11.54 2.97 -24.57
N HIS A 77 11.86 4.22 -24.94
CA HIS A 77 11.82 5.38 -24.05
C HIS A 77 10.39 5.82 -23.70
N GLU A 78 9.42 5.63 -24.62
CA GLU A 78 8.01 5.97 -24.38
C GLU A 78 7.36 4.97 -23.41
N GLY A 79 7.67 3.68 -23.57
CA GLY A 79 7.28 2.62 -22.63
C GLY A 79 7.84 2.87 -21.22
N VAL A 80 9.13 3.25 -21.11
CA VAL A 80 9.75 3.61 -19.82
C VAL A 80 9.03 4.78 -19.16
N SER A 81 8.70 5.83 -19.91
CA SER A 81 8.01 7.02 -19.36
C SER A 81 6.61 6.66 -18.83
N SER A 82 5.89 5.80 -19.54
CA SER A 82 4.55 5.34 -19.15
C SER A 82 4.59 4.46 -17.90
N ILE A 83 5.58 3.57 -17.79
CA ILE A 83 5.80 2.73 -16.61
C ILE A 83 6.17 3.61 -15.41
N GLN A 84 7.08 4.58 -15.57
CA GLN A 84 7.48 5.49 -14.49
C GLN A 84 6.29 6.28 -13.95
N SER A 85 5.46 6.86 -14.83
CA SER A 85 4.25 7.57 -14.41
C SER A 85 3.30 6.67 -13.62
N ALA A 86 3.12 5.41 -14.04
CA ALA A 86 2.28 4.45 -13.33
C ALA A 86 2.87 4.07 -11.96
N LEU A 87 4.19 3.89 -11.87
CA LEU A 87 4.89 3.62 -10.61
C LEU A 87 4.79 4.79 -9.63
N ASP A 88 4.91 6.03 -10.12
CA ASP A 88 4.77 7.23 -9.30
C ASP A 88 3.38 7.33 -8.68
N ASP A 89 2.33 7.05 -9.46
CA ASP A 89 0.96 7.08 -8.99
C ASP A 89 0.67 5.95 -7.98
N LEU A 90 1.16 4.74 -8.24
CA LEU A 90 1.09 3.61 -7.31
C LEU A 90 1.79 3.95 -5.99
N MET A 91 3.00 4.51 -6.03
CA MET A 91 3.74 4.90 -4.83
C MET A 91 3.00 5.93 -4.00
N LYS A 92 2.42 6.96 -4.63
CA LYS A 92 1.64 7.98 -3.91
C LYS A 92 0.45 7.35 -3.17
N ALA A 93 -0.28 6.44 -3.80
CA ALA A 93 -1.42 5.78 -3.16
C ALA A 93 -1.02 4.82 -2.04
N ILE A 94 0.06 4.05 -2.23
CA ILE A 94 0.64 3.16 -1.21
C ILE A 94 1.06 3.97 0.01
N VAL A 95 1.87 5.02 -0.17
CA VAL A 95 2.34 5.87 0.92
C VAL A 95 1.18 6.53 1.65
N LYS A 96 0.14 6.96 0.92
CA LYS A 96 -1.06 7.55 1.54
C LYS A 96 -1.80 6.53 2.43
N TYR A 97 -1.93 5.28 1.97
CA TYR A 97 -2.53 4.21 2.78
C TYR A 97 -1.72 3.95 4.05
N GLU A 98 -0.39 3.82 3.91
CA GLU A 98 0.53 3.59 5.02
C GLU A 98 0.48 4.73 6.05
N MET A 99 0.52 5.98 5.59
CA MET A 99 0.41 7.15 6.48
C MET A 99 -0.90 7.17 7.26
N ILE A 100 -2.02 6.79 6.64
CA ILE A 100 -3.31 6.68 7.32
C ILE A 100 -3.27 5.57 8.38
N ASN A 101 -2.67 4.42 8.06
CA ASN A 101 -2.53 3.33 9.01
C ASN A 101 -1.63 3.70 10.20
N ASP A 102 -0.52 4.41 9.93
CA ASP A 102 0.40 4.93 10.95
C ASP A 102 -0.29 5.94 11.89
N ILE A 103 -1.13 6.83 11.35
CA ILE A 103 -1.93 7.76 12.16
C ILE A 103 -2.85 7.00 13.10
N VAL A 104 -3.55 5.97 12.60
CA VAL A 104 -4.47 5.17 13.43
C VAL A 104 -3.72 4.37 14.49
N GLU A 105 -2.52 3.87 14.19
CA GLU A 105 -1.67 3.18 15.16
C GLU A 105 -1.08 4.13 16.22
N GLY A 106 -0.63 5.31 15.82
CA GLY A 106 -0.15 6.34 16.74
C GLY A 106 -1.25 6.91 17.64
N GLU A 107 -2.47 7.06 17.15
CA GLU A 107 -3.64 7.45 17.96
C GLU A 107 -4.01 6.39 19.02
N TRP A 108 -3.70 5.11 18.77
CA TRP A 108 -3.89 4.03 19.74
C TRP A 108 -2.94 4.12 20.94
N GLU A 109 -1.80 4.81 20.82
CA GLU A 109 -0.87 5.04 21.95
C GLU A 109 -1.37 6.11 22.94
N PHE A 110 -2.38 6.91 22.57
CA PHE A 110 -2.88 8.01 23.43
C PHE A 110 -4.02 7.63 24.38
N ILE A 111 -4.62 6.44 24.24
CA ILE A 111 -5.86 6.11 24.97
C ILE A 111 -5.61 5.50 26.38
N ASP A 112 -4.40 5.03 26.71
CA ASP A 112 -4.18 4.24 27.95
C ASP A 112 -3.31 4.88 29.04
N ALA A 113 -3.44 6.20 29.26
CA ALA A 113 -2.88 6.85 30.46
C ALA A 113 -3.90 7.63 31.30
N SER A 114 -5.07 7.96 30.73
CA SER A 114 -6.06 8.82 31.41
C SER A 114 -7.14 8.05 32.17
N SER A 115 -7.33 6.75 31.89
CA SER A 115 -8.34 5.92 32.56
C SER A 115 -7.87 5.36 33.92
N LEU A 116 -6.55 5.31 34.16
CA LEU A 116 -5.96 4.72 35.37
C LEU A 116 -5.95 5.66 36.59
N LEU A 117 -6.35 6.93 36.45
CA LEU A 117 -6.30 7.92 37.54
C LEU A 117 -7.65 8.21 38.24
N VAL A 118 -8.77 7.59 37.82
CA VAL A 118 -10.11 7.96 38.35
C VAL A 118 -10.66 7.03 39.44
N ASN A 119 -9.98 5.93 39.78
CA ASN A 119 -10.53 4.93 40.73
C ASN A 119 -9.79 4.76 42.07
N ASN A 120 -9.15 5.80 42.59
CA ASN A 120 -8.61 5.77 43.97
C ASN A 120 -9.02 7.01 44.79
N THR A 121 -10.32 7.17 45.03
CA THR A 121 -10.79 7.83 46.26
C THR A 121 -11.25 6.76 47.24
N PRO A 122 -10.43 6.34 48.22
CA PRO A 122 -10.98 5.73 49.41
C PRO A 122 -11.61 6.86 50.23
N SER A 123 -12.94 6.87 50.22
CA SER A 123 -13.79 7.53 51.21
C SER A 123 -13.28 7.19 52.61
N LEU A 124 -12.50 8.09 53.22
CA LEU A 124 -12.17 8.03 54.64
C LEU A 124 -13.28 8.74 55.40
N LEU A 125 -14.25 7.92 55.83
CA LEU A 125 -15.07 8.16 57.01
C LEU A 125 -14.16 8.52 58.19
N THR A 126 -14.34 9.70 58.79
CA THR A 126 -14.80 9.96 60.17
C THR A 126 -14.62 11.44 60.49
#